data_AF-A0A101AV47-F1
#
_entry.id   AF-A0A101AV47-F1
#
_cell.length_a   1.000
_cell.length_b   1.000
_cell.length_c   1.000
_cell.angle_alpha   90.00
_cell.angle_beta   90.00
_cell.angle_gamma   90.00
#
_symmetry.space_group_name_H-M   'P 1'
#
loop_
_entity.id
_entity.type
_entity.pdbx_description
1 polymer ?
#
loop_
_entity_poly.entity_id
_entity_poly.type
_entity_poly.pdbx_seq_one_letter_code
_entity_poly.pdbx_strand_id
1 'polypeptide(L)'
;MSQDPVAPIPPEEMLGPSDWDDEDLLTVVEASERLVEEIKASRERIRQAEEVLADGANTPATEAAGVDAERKRLEELIRAAERIKAAQANAPR
;
A
#
# COMPACT_ATOMS: atom_id res chain seq x y z
N MET A 1 -15.08 47.38 -15.48
CA MET A 1 -15.27 45.91 -15.49
C MET A 1 -15.34 45.49 -14.04
N SER A 2 -16.54 45.24 -13.54
CA SER A 2 -16.73 44.78 -12.16
C SER A 2 -16.38 43.30 -12.12
N GLN A 3 -15.34 42.94 -11.38
CA GLN A 3 -15.06 41.54 -11.07
C GLN A 3 -15.95 41.17 -9.90
N ASP A 4 -17.00 40.40 -10.17
CA ASP A 4 -17.77 39.77 -9.12
C ASP A 4 -16.87 38.80 -8.33
N PRO A 5 -16.99 38.74 -6.99
CA PRO A 5 -16.19 37.83 -6.19
C PRO A 5 -16.57 36.39 -6.53
N VAL A 6 -15.61 35.64 -7.08
CA VAL A 6 -15.75 34.19 -7.29
C VAL A 6 -15.86 33.56 -5.91
N ALA A 7 -17.06 33.12 -5.54
CA ALA A 7 -17.28 32.37 -4.32
C ALA A 7 -16.43 31.09 -4.35
N PRO A 8 -15.77 30.71 -3.24
CA PRO A 8 -14.97 29.48 -3.21
C PRO A 8 -15.89 28.28 -3.43
N ILE A 9 -15.52 27.43 -4.39
CA ILE A 9 -16.22 26.18 -4.67
C ILE A 9 -16.10 25.30 -3.41
N PRO A 10 -17.21 24.76 -2.87
CA PRO A 10 -17.16 23.83 -1.74
C PRO A 10 -16.28 22.62 -2.08
N PRO A 11 -15.48 22.09 -1.13
CA PRO A 11 -14.58 20.97 -1.41
C PRO A 11 -15.30 19.72 -1.93
N GLU A 12 -16.58 19.56 -1.57
CA GLU A 12 -17.47 18.49 -2.04
C GLU A 12 -17.73 18.55 -3.56
N GLU A 13 -17.79 19.75 -4.15
CA GLU A 13 -17.95 19.95 -5.59
C GLU A 13 -16.62 19.81 -6.35
N MET A 14 -15.49 19.93 -5.67
CA MET A 14 -14.16 19.76 -6.26
C MET A 14 -13.75 18.29 -6.46
N LEU A 15 -14.29 17.38 -5.64
CA LEU A 15 -13.90 15.97 -5.63
C LEU A 15 -14.74 15.08 -6.56
N GLY A 16 -15.82 15.62 -7.14
CA GLY A 16 -16.76 14.84 -7.95
C GLY A 16 -17.51 13.78 -7.12
N PRO A 17 -18.50 13.09 -7.71
CA PRO A 17 -19.11 11.93 -7.09
C PRO A 17 -18.06 10.82 -6.93
N SER A 18 -18.00 10.22 -5.75
CA SER A 18 -17.18 9.03 -5.51
C SER A 18 -17.79 7.85 -6.25
N ASP A 19 -17.08 7.34 -7.26
CA ASP A 19 -17.47 6.12 -8.00
C ASP A 19 -17.13 4.82 -7.25
N TRP A 20 -16.52 4.91 -6.06
CA TRP A 20 -16.25 3.77 -5.20
C TRP A 20 -17.55 3.35 -4.50
N ASP A 21 -18.08 2.19 -4.86
CA ASP A 21 -19.27 1.62 -4.24
C ASP A 21 -18.91 0.51 -3.23
N ASP A 22 -19.92 -0.02 -2.54
CA ASP A 22 -19.71 -1.10 -1.57
C ASP A 22 -19.24 -2.41 -2.24
N GLU A 23 -19.41 -2.57 -3.57
CA GLU A 23 -18.88 -3.72 -4.32
C GLU A 23 -17.36 -3.65 -4.47
N ASP A 24 -16.76 -2.45 -4.41
CA ASP A 24 -15.31 -2.25 -4.41
C ASP A 24 -14.64 -2.56 -3.05
N LEU A 25 -15.42 -2.75 -1.98
CA LEU A 25 -14.89 -3.03 -0.65
C LEU A 25 -14.53 -4.51 -0.49
N LEU A 26 -13.25 -4.78 -0.23
CA LEU A 26 -12.81 -6.12 0.14
C LEU A 26 -13.36 -6.51 1.52
N THR A 27 -13.85 -7.74 1.63
CA THR A 27 -14.08 -8.34 2.94
C THR A 27 -12.77 -8.45 3.71
N VAL A 28 -12.84 -8.52 5.04
CA VAL A 28 -11.65 -8.68 5.89
C VAL A 28 -10.86 -9.94 5.50
N VAL A 29 -11.56 -11.00 5.06
CA VAL A 29 -10.93 -12.25 4.61
C VAL A 29 -10.14 -12.02 3.33
N GLU A 30 -10.77 -11.44 2.30
CA GLU A 30 -10.11 -11.16 1.02
C GLU A 30 -8.94 -10.17 1.18
N ALA A 31 -9.11 -9.14 2.02
CA ALA A 31 -8.04 -8.20 2.34
C ALA A 31 -6.87 -8.91 3.02
N SER A 32 -7.14 -9.88 3.90
CA SER A 32 -6.11 -10.67 4.58
C SER A 32 -5.37 -11.61 3.62
N GLU A 33 -6.09 -12.28 2.72
CA GLU A 33 -5.51 -13.15 1.70
C GLU A 33 -4.59 -12.38 0.75
N ARG A 34 -5.08 -11.25 0.20
CA ARG A 34 -4.27 -10.37 -0.65
C ARG A 34 -3.04 -9.83 0.07
N LEU A 35 -3.17 -9.52 1.37
CA LEU A 35 -2.04 -9.06 2.17
C LEU A 35 -0.97 -10.14 2.35
N VAL A 36 -1.38 -11.41 2.55
CA VAL A 36 -0.45 -12.55 2.62
C VAL A 36 0.28 -12.76 1.29
N GLU A 37 -0.44 -12.66 0.18
CA GLU A 37 0.15 -12.75 -1.17
C GLU A 37 1.16 -11.63 -1.41
N GLU A 38 0.83 -10.39 -1.06
CA GLU A 38 1.75 -9.26 -1.23
C GLU A 38 3.00 -9.40 -0.34
N ILE A 39 2.85 -9.88 0.91
CA ILE A 39 4.00 -10.18 1.79
C ILE A 39 4.91 -11.21 1.14
N LYS A 40 4.35 -12.27 0.54
CA LYS A 40 5.11 -13.30 -0.17
C LYS A 40 5.84 -12.71 -1.38
N ALA A 41 5.15 -11.89 -2.18
CA ALA A 41 5.72 -11.23 -3.34
C ALA A 41 6.85 -10.26 -2.96
N SER A 42 6.68 -9.47 -1.89
CA SER A 42 7.72 -8.58 -1.37
C SER A 42 8.97 -9.33 -0.92
N ARG A 43 8.81 -10.44 -0.19
CA ARG A 43 9.94 -11.29 0.22
C ARG A 43 10.71 -11.84 -0.97
N GLU A 44 9.99 -12.28 -1.99
CA GLU A 44 10.60 -12.80 -3.22
C GLU A 44 11.35 -11.73 -4.00
N ARG A 45 10.79 -10.52 -4.12
CA ARG A 45 11.47 -9.37 -4.76
C ARG A 45 12.75 -8.98 -4.01
N ILE A 46 12.73 -8.99 -2.68
CA ILE A 46 13.93 -8.76 -1.87
C ILE A 46 14.97 -9.84 -2.12
N ARG A 47 14.59 -11.12 -2.08
CA ARG A 47 15.50 -12.26 -2.34
C ARG A 47 16.18 -12.14 -3.70
N GLN A 48 15.40 -11.89 -4.75
CA GLN A 48 15.94 -11.74 -6.11
C GLN A 48 16.91 -10.57 -6.21
N ALA A 49 16.59 -9.43 -5.58
CA ALA A 49 17.47 -8.27 -5.60
C ALA A 49 18.76 -8.49 -4.78
N GLU A 50 18.67 -9.21 -3.66
CA GLU A 50 19.84 -9.62 -2.87
C GLU A 50 20.75 -10.59 -3.64
N GLU A 51 20.18 -11.51 -4.40
CA GLU A 51 20.94 -12.43 -5.28
C GLU A 51 21.70 -11.65 -6.37
N VAL A 52 21.05 -10.70 -7.04
CA VAL A 52 21.70 -9.84 -8.04
C VAL A 52 22.85 -9.03 -7.45
N LEU A 53 22.66 -8.50 -6.23
CA LEU A 53 23.71 -7.77 -5.49
C LEU A 53 24.88 -8.69 -5.10
N ALA A 54 24.60 -9.93 -4.71
CA ALA A 54 25.60 -10.91 -4.28
C ALA A 54 26.47 -11.41 -5.45
N ASP A 55 25.91 -11.50 -6.65
CA ASP A 55 26.62 -11.92 -7.87
C ASP A 55 27.63 -10.88 -8.39
N GLY A 56 27.80 -9.76 -7.68
CA GLY A 56 28.84 -8.76 -7.98
C GLY A 56 28.59 -8.02 -9.28
N ALA A 57 27.34 -8.03 -9.78
CA ALA A 57 26.92 -7.06 -10.77
C ALA A 57 27.26 -5.66 -10.26
N ASN A 58 27.72 -4.78 -11.14
CA ASN A 58 27.93 -3.38 -10.80
C ASN A 58 26.56 -2.72 -10.64
N THR A 59 25.89 -3.06 -9.54
CA THR A 59 24.49 -2.77 -9.28
C THR A 59 24.37 -1.28 -9.00
N PRO A 60 23.61 -0.54 -9.81
CA PRO A 60 23.46 0.88 -9.61
C PRO A 60 22.82 1.17 -8.24
N ALA A 61 23.21 2.27 -7.59
CA ALA A 61 22.71 2.66 -6.26
C ALA A 61 21.16 2.72 -6.18
N THR A 62 20.49 2.91 -7.31
CA THR A 62 19.03 2.87 -7.45
C THR A 62 18.42 1.49 -7.16
N GLU A 63 19.11 0.41 -7.52
CA GLU A 63 18.66 -0.96 -7.24
C GLU A 63 18.81 -1.30 -5.75
N ALA A 64 19.92 -0.90 -5.11
CA ALA A 64 20.10 -1.03 -3.66
C ALA A 64 19.07 -0.21 -2.86
N ALA A 65 18.79 1.03 -3.28
CA ALA A 65 17.73 1.85 -2.68
C ALA A 65 16.33 1.22 -2.88
N GLY A 66 16.13 0.50 -3.99
CA GLY A 66 14.93 -0.29 -4.25
C GLY A 66 14.74 -1.43 -3.25
N VAL A 67 15.83 -2.10 -2.84
CA VAL A 67 15.77 -3.17 -1.82
C VAL A 67 15.35 -2.60 -0.46
N ASP A 68 15.93 -1.48 -0.04
CA ASP A 68 15.59 -0.87 1.25
C ASP A 68 14.14 -0.34 1.26
N ALA A 69 13.67 0.23 0.14
CA ALA A 69 12.27 0.61 -0.01
C ALA A 69 11.35 -0.61 0.08
N GLU A 70 11.73 -1.73 -0.53
CA GLU A 70 10.94 -2.96 -0.49
C GLU A 70 10.92 -3.61 0.90
N ARG A 71 12.03 -3.56 1.63
CA ARG A 71 12.10 -4.00 3.04
C ARG A 71 11.17 -3.18 3.92
N LYS A 72 11.18 -1.85 3.76
CA LYS A 72 10.26 -0.97 4.50
C LYS A 72 8.80 -1.29 4.17
N ARG A 73 8.50 -1.51 2.89
CA ARG A 73 7.16 -1.93 2.46
C ARG A 73 6.74 -3.26 3.09
N LEU A 74 7.65 -4.24 3.13
CA LEU A 74 7.40 -5.53 3.78
C LEU A 74 7.09 -5.37 5.28
N GLU A 75 7.82 -4.51 5.99
CA GLU A 75 7.53 -4.21 7.40
C GLU A 75 6.12 -3.62 7.59
N GLU A 76 5.73 -2.68 6.73
CA GLU A 76 4.40 -2.05 6.76
C GLU A 76 3.29 -3.08 6.50
N LEU A 77 3.49 -3.98 5.54
CA LEU A 77 2.53 -5.05 5.22
C LEU A 77 2.39 -6.04 6.39
N ILE A 78 3.50 -6.44 7.03
CA ILE A 78 3.47 -7.32 8.19
C ILE A 78 2.73 -6.65 9.36
N ARG A 79 3.03 -5.37 9.66
CA ARG A 79 2.32 -4.62 10.71
C ARG A 79 0.83 -4.48 10.39
N ALA A 80 0.46 -4.30 9.13
CA ALA A 80 -0.95 -4.28 8.73
C ALA A 80 -1.63 -5.64 9.02
N ALA A 81 -0.97 -6.75 8.71
CA ALA A 81 -1.51 -8.09 8.95
C ALA A 81 -1.69 -8.36 10.45
N GLU A 82 -0.72 -7.94 11.26
CA GLU A 82 -0.81 -8.05 12.73
C GLU A 82 -1.96 -7.22 13.30
N ARG A 83 -2.18 -6.01 12.79
CA ARG A 83 -3.32 -5.16 13.19
C ARG A 83 -4.66 -5.80 12.85
N ILE A 84 -4.81 -6.36 11.65
CA ILE A 84 -6.04 -7.05 11.24
C ILE A 84 -6.29 -8.27 12.15
N LYS A 85 -5.26 -9.07 12.39
CA LYS A 85 -5.34 -10.23 13.29
C LYS A 85 -5.74 -9.83 14.71
N ALA A 86 -5.16 -8.76 15.25
CA ALA A 86 -5.49 -8.25 16.57
C ALA A 86 -6.94 -7.72 16.63
N ALA A 87 -7.40 -7.02 15.58
CA ALA A 87 -8.76 -6.53 15.49
C ALA A 87 -9.78 -7.69 15.47
N GLN A 88 -9.50 -8.75 14.70
CA GLN A 88 -10.34 -9.95 14.65
C GLN A 88 -10.39 -10.68 16.00
N ALA A 89 -9.27 -10.77 16.71
CA ALA A 89 -9.23 -11.41 18.03
C ALA A 89 -10.03 -10.64 19.10
N ASN A 90 -10.14 -9.31 18.94
CA ASN A 90 -10.84 -8.43 19.88
C ASN A 90 -12.28 -8.11 19.44
N ALA A 91 -12.76 -8.67 18.32
CA ALA A 91 -14.11 -8.43 17.86
C ALA A 91 -15.14 -9.11 18.78
N PRO A 92 -16.23 -8.41 19.19
CA PRO A 92 -17.29 -9.03 19.96
C PRO A 92 -17.95 -10.16 19.15
N ARG A 93 -18.22 -11.28 19.81
CA ARG A 93 -18.88 -12.46 19.23
C ARG A 93 -20.36 -12.24 19.00
#